data_AF-A0A8E0RWK6-F1
#
_entry.id   AF-A0A8E0RWK6-F1
#
_cell.length_a   1.000
_cell.length_b   1.000
_cell.length_c   1.000
_cell.angle_alpha   90.00
_cell.angle_beta   90.00
_cell.angle_gamma   90.00
#
_symmetry.space_group_name_H-M   'P 1'
#
loop_
_entity.id
_entity.type
_entity.pdbx_description
1 polymer ?
#
loop_
_entity_poly.entity_id
_entity_poly.type
_entity_poly.pdbx_seq_one_letter_code
_entity_poly.pdbx_strand_id
1 'polypeptide(L)'
;LRFPQPAVSFKSFQDHSKWACTILVDSDSSNRDMWICLGDINRMFSQFHRGGGTMCIQNNRIWAAFAHLIVQVEQCGQDCSDEAGRICTEL
;
A
#
# COMPACT_ATOMS: atom_id res chain seq x y z
N LEU A 1 -14.25 -8.45 10.67
CA LEU A 1 -13.59 -7.17 10.92
C LEU A 1 -14.11 -6.16 9.90
N ARG A 2 -14.72 -5.08 10.36
CA ARG A 2 -15.08 -3.91 9.55
C ARG A 2 -14.82 -2.71 10.44
N PHE A 3 -14.18 -1.67 9.92
CA PHE A 3 -14.09 -0.38 10.60
C PHE A 3 -15.24 0.48 10.06
N PRO A 4 -16.44 0.44 10.68
CA PRO A 4 -17.63 1.09 10.12
C PRO A 4 -17.51 2.62 10.03
N GLN A 5 -16.55 3.23 10.75
CA GLN A 5 -16.11 4.61 10.62
C GLN A 5 -14.78 4.74 11.40
N PRO A 6 -13.67 5.16 10.79
CA PRO A 6 -12.49 5.55 11.56
C PRO A 6 -12.89 6.71 12.47
N ALA A 7 -12.72 6.57 13.78
CA ALA A 7 -13.06 7.63 14.75
C ALA A 7 -12.25 8.92 14.52
N VAL A 8 -11.15 8.82 13.78
CA VAL A 8 -10.22 9.90 13.49
C VAL A 8 -9.76 9.75 12.03
N SER A 9 -9.76 10.86 11.30
CA SER A 9 -9.03 10.98 10.04
C SER A 9 -7.64 11.53 10.33
N PHE A 10 -6.62 10.94 9.73
CA PHE A 10 -5.23 11.36 9.90
C PHE A 10 -4.48 11.27 8.57
N LYS A 11 -3.41 12.05 8.45
CA LYS A 11 -2.55 12.06 7.28
C LYS A 11 -1.58 10.89 7.33
N SER A 12 -1.15 10.38 6.17
CA SER A 12 -0.27 9.20 6.11
C SER A 12 1.03 9.31 6.93
N PHE A 13 1.58 10.52 7.10
CA PHE A 13 2.79 10.74 7.91
C PHE A 13 2.54 10.69 9.44
N GLN A 14 1.28 10.61 9.87
CA GLN A 14 0.89 10.41 11.27
C GLN A 14 0.70 8.93 11.62
N ASP A 15 0.84 8.03 10.64
CA ASP A 15 0.87 6.58 10.83
C ASP A 15 2.27 6.04 10.54
N HIS A 16 2.64 4.95 11.22
CA HIS A 16 3.92 4.30 10.96
C HIS A 16 4.04 3.78 9.52
N SER A 17 2.91 3.60 8.80
CA SER A 17 2.83 3.29 7.38
C SER A 17 3.58 2.01 6.97
N LYS A 18 3.59 1.01 7.87
CA LYS A 18 4.26 -0.28 7.67
C LYS A 18 3.33 -1.38 7.19
N TRP A 19 2.52 -1.04 6.20
CA TRP A 19 1.57 -1.96 5.59
C TRP A 19 1.30 -1.55 4.14
N ALA A 20 0.86 -2.49 3.33
CA ALA A 20 0.46 -2.26 1.95
C ALA A 20 -0.66 -3.23 1.57
N CYS A 21 -1.62 -2.77 0.77
CA CYS A 21 -2.60 -3.64 0.17
C CYS A 21 -2.70 -3.37 -1.33
N THR A 22 -3.18 -4.38 -2.06
CA THR A 22 -3.55 -4.22 -3.46
C THR A 22 -4.70 -3.23 -3.61
N ILE A 23 -4.69 -2.49 -4.72
CA ILE A 23 -5.76 -1.57 -5.14
C ILE A 23 -6.58 -2.24 -6.26
N LEU A 24 -7.89 -2.01 -6.28
CA LEU A 24 -8.75 -2.50 -7.36
C LEU A 24 -8.56 -1.57 -8.57
N VAL A 25 -8.07 -2.10 -9.70
CA VAL A 25 -7.75 -1.29 -10.87
C VAL A 25 -8.90 -1.26 -11.90
N ASP A 26 -9.85 -2.20 -11.85
CA ASP A 26 -11.05 -2.18 -12.71
C ASP A 26 -12.20 -3.01 -12.13
N SER A 27 -13.41 -2.79 -12.65
CA SER A 27 -14.67 -3.44 -12.23
C SER A 27 -14.76 -4.96 -12.44
N ASP A 28 -13.71 -5.60 -12.98
CA ASP A 28 -13.65 -7.05 -13.05
C ASP A 28 -13.40 -7.63 -11.65
N SER A 29 -14.52 -7.92 -10.99
CA SER A 29 -14.65 -8.54 -9.67
C SER A 29 -14.05 -9.95 -9.54
N SER A 30 -13.20 -10.36 -10.48
CA SER A 30 -12.46 -11.62 -10.44
C SER A 30 -11.31 -11.64 -9.41
N ASN A 31 -11.42 -10.85 -8.33
CA ASN A 31 -11.09 -11.13 -6.91
C ASN A 31 -9.80 -11.92 -6.55
N ARG A 32 -8.77 -11.94 -7.40
CA ARG A 32 -7.54 -12.70 -7.12
C ARG A 32 -6.50 -11.91 -6.34
N ASP A 33 -6.56 -10.58 -6.36
CA ASP A 33 -5.51 -9.76 -5.74
C ASP A 33 -6.05 -8.98 -4.56
N MET A 34 -6.50 -9.67 -3.50
CA MET A 34 -6.87 -9.05 -2.21
C MET A 34 -5.82 -9.37 -1.14
N TRP A 35 -4.62 -8.85 -1.36
CA TRP A 35 -3.47 -9.03 -0.48
C TRP A 35 -3.35 -7.87 0.48
N ILE A 36 -3.06 -8.19 1.74
CA ILE A 36 -2.61 -7.26 2.75
C ILE A 36 -1.26 -7.73 3.27
N CYS A 37 -0.29 -6.81 3.29
CA CYS A 37 1.05 -7.04 3.79
C CYS A 37 1.30 -6.14 5.00
N LEU A 38 1.90 -6.70 6.03
CA LEU A 38 2.22 -6.04 7.30
C LEU A 38 3.68 -6.34 7.62
N GLY A 39 4.49 -5.33 7.91
CA GLY A 39 5.94 -5.56 7.99
C GLY A 39 6.75 -4.52 8.75
N ASP A 40 8.05 -4.55 8.49
CA ASP A 40 9.05 -3.77 9.23
C ASP A 40 9.35 -2.42 8.59
N ILE A 41 9.13 -2.32 7.28
CA ILE A 41 9.53 -1.22 6.41
C ILE A 41 8.31 -0.36 6.06
N ASN A 42 8.48 0.96 6.15
CA ASN A 42 7.47 1.92 5.68
C ASN A 42 7.88 2.55 4.35
N ARG A 43 7.06 3.48 3.86
CA ARG A 43 7.18 4.09 2.52
C ARG A 43 8.17 5.27 2.43
N MET A 44 9.07 5.47 3.40
CA MET A 44 10.04 6.57 3.35
C MET A 44 11.32 6.17 2.62
N PHE A 45 11.88 7.08 1.82
CA PHE A 45 13.18 6.90 1.13
C PHE A 45 14.32 6.46 2.08
N SER A 46 14.33 6.98 3.31
CA SER A 46 15.32 6.62 4.34
C SER A 46 15.31 5.14 4.74
N GLN A 47 14.23 4.39 4.44
CA GLN A 47 14.15 2.96 4.74
C GLN A 47 14.68 2.07 3.61
N PHE A 48 15.06 2.62 2.45
CA PHE A 48 15.44 1.82 1.26
C PHE A 48 16.63 0.89 1.51
N HIS A 49 17.58 1.32 2.35
CA HIS A 49 18.76 0.54 2.70
C HIS A 49 18.63 -0.18 4.05
N ARG A 50 17.41 -0.27 4.59
CA ARG A 50 17.15 -0.93 5.87
C ARG A 50 16.66 -2.36 5.61
N GLY A 51 17.29 -3.32 6.27
CA GLY A 51 16.80 -4.70 6.29
C GLY A 51 15.44 -4.80 7.00
N GLY A 52 14.58 -5.69 6.52
CA GLY A 52 13.27 -5.98 7.10
C GLY A 52 12.50 -7.00 6.29
N GLY A 53 11.40 -7.49 6.87
CA GLY A 53 10.47 -8.40 6.22
C GLY A 53 9.06 -7.82 6.13
N THR A 54 8.22 -8.50 5.37
CA THR A 54 6.78 -8.27 5.34
C THR A 54 6.06 -9.61 5.25
N MET A 55 4.98 -9.76 6.00
CA MET A 55 4.09 -10.90 5.92
C MET A 55 2.87 -10.50 5.10
N CYS A 56 2.63 -11.22 4.00
CA CYS A 56 1.47 -11.00 3.14
C CYS A 56 0.44 -12.13 3.33
N ILE A 57 -0.83 -11.74 3.43
CA ILE A 57 -1.95 -12.67 3.58
C ILE A 57 -3.00 -12.32 2.53
N GLN A 58 -3.47 -13.33 1.80
CA GLN A 58 -4.59 -13.21 0.88
C GLN A 58 -5.88 -13.49 1.65
N ASN A 59 -6.56 -12.43 2.10
CA ASN A 59 -7.80 -12.56 2.85
C ASN A 59 -8.69 -11.36 2.60
N ASN A 60 -9.82 -11.59 1.94
CA ASN A 60 -10.76 -10.54 1.55
C ASN A 60 -11.27 -9.71 2.74
N ARG A 61 -11.52 -10.32 3.90
CA ARG A 61 -12.06 -9.63 5.08
C ARG A 61 -11.02 -8.72 5.72
N ILE A 62 -9.77 -9.19 5.82
CA ILE A 62 -8.69 -8.37 6.38
C ILE A 62 -8.31 -7.27 5.38
N TRP A 63 -8.13 -7.63 4.10
CA TRP A 63 -7.89 -6.67 3.03
C TRP A 63 -8.94 -5.55 3.02
N ALA A 64 -10.23 -5.87 3.06
CA ALA A 64 -11.30 -4.87 3.06
C ALA A 64 -11.27 -3.96 4.29
N ALA A 65 -10.79 -4.46 5.43
CA ALA A 65 -10.63 -3.63 6.62
C ALA A 65 -9.55 -2.56 6.42
N PHE A 66 -8.46 -2.88 5.74
CA PHE A 66 -7.37 -1.93 5.46
C PHE A 66 -7.63 -1.06 4.24
N ALA A 67 -8.14 -1.64 3.15
CA ALA A 67 -8.41 -0.93 1.90
C ALA A 67 -9.42 0.23 2.11
N HIS A 68 -10.43 0.03 2.97
CA HIS A 68 -11.38 1.09 3.31
C HIS A 68 -10.82 2.22 4.21
N LEU A 69 -9.58 2.09 4.73
CA LEU A 69 -8.90 3.19 5.43
C LEU A 69 -8.27 4.19 4.44
N ILE A 70 -8.09 3.79 3.18
CA ILE A 70 -7.43 4.60 2.16
C ILE A 70 -8.43 5.62 1.61
N VAL A 71 -8.17 6.90 1.87
CA VAL A 71 -8.99 8.02 1.34
C VAL A 71 -8.50 8.48 -0.03
N GLN A 72 -7.19 8.42 -0.26
CA GLN A 72 -6.55 8.84 -1.51
C GLN A 72 -5.32 7.98 -1.78
N VAL A 73 -5.10 7.66 -3.05
CA VAL A 73 -3.91 6.97 -3.54
C VAL A 73 -3.12 7.94 -4.41
N GLU A 74 -1.82 8.03 -4.18
CA GLU A 74 -0.89 8.72 -5.07
C GLU A 74 -0.72 7.87 -6.34
N GLN A 75 -0.98 8.46 -7.52
CA GLN A 75 -0.77 7.76 -8.78
C GLN A 75 0.73 7.66 -9.07
N CYS A 76 1.17 6.49 -9.53
CA CYS A 76 2.50 6.39 -10.12
C CYS A 76 2.56 7.25 -11.39
N GLY A 77 3.59 8.09 -11.53
CA GLY A 77 3.84 8.81 -12.78
C GLY A 77 4.10 7.82 -13.92
N GLN A 78 3.64 8.14 -15.14
CA GLN A 78 3.74 7.25 -16.31
C GLN A 78 5.16 7.10 -16.89
N ASP A 79 6.19 7.71 -16.29
CA ASP A 79 7.56 7.73 -16.82
C ASP A 79 8.53 6.80 -16.07
N CYS A 80 8.18 5.52 -15.92
CA CYS A 80 9.19 4.49 -15.70
C CYS A 80 9.03 3.44 -16.83
N SER A 81 9.52 3.78 -18.03
CA SER A 81 9.69 2.83 -19.12
C SER A 81 10.97 2.02 -18.91
N ASP A 82 10.83 0.70 -19.07
CA ASP A 82 11.82 -0.34 -18.81
C ASP A 82 13.05 -0.30 -19.74
N GLU A 83 13.89 0.74 -19.63
CA GLU A 83 15.26 0.68 -20.16
C GLU A 83 16.28 1.03 -19.08
N ALA A 84 16.81 -0.03 -18.47
CA ALA A 84 18.09 -0.10 -17.79
C ALA A 84 18.44 1.03 -16.80
N GLY A 85 18.13 0.81 -15.51
CA GLY A 85 19.02 1.26 -14.43
C GLY A 85 19.02 2.75 -14.10
N ARG A 86 17.95 3.49 -14.39
CA ARG A 86 17.75 4.83 -13.81
C ARG A 86 16.68 4.76 -12.74
N ILE A 87 17.13 4.96 -11.50
CA ILE A 87 16.31 5.26 -10.33
C ILE A 87 15.30 6.33 -10.75
N CYS A 88 14.00 6.01 -10.69
CA CYS A 88 12.94 6.98 -10.89
C CYS A 88 13.25 8.12 -9.88
N THR A 89 13.73 9.26 -10.39
CA THR A 89 14.23 10.34 -9.54
C THR A 89 13.10 10.91 -8.72
N GLU A 90 13.29 10.75 -7.41
CA GLU A 90 12.70 11.40 -6.24
C GLU A 90 11.78 12.61 -6.51
N LEU A 91 10.59 12.56 -5.90
CA LEU A 91 10.00 13.70 -5.21
C LEU A 91 10.67 13.85 -3.83
#